data_AF-A0A1Y0B4E0-F1
#
_entry.id   AF-A0A1Y0B4E0-F1
#
_cell.length_a   1.000
_cell.length_b   1.000
_cell.length_c   1.000
_cell.angle_alpha   90.00
_cell.angle_beta   90.00
_cell.angle_gamma   90.00
#
_symmetry.space_group_name_H-M   'P 1'
#
loop_
_entity.id
_entity.type
_entity.pdbx_description
1 polymer ?
#
loop_
_entity_poly.entity_id
_entity_poly.type
_entity_poly.pdbx_seq_one_letter_code
_entity_poly.pdbx_strand_id
1 'polypeptide(L)'
;MEDISKVSTSEETRYQLAIVIYASDLLIMGRWSYWNILNLFFLMESFRQVSGLKVNLSKSSLIGINIPAADVQNMANFFQCKHQDLPIQYLGLPLGGLSSRTTFWNEAINRLKNKLP
;
A
#
# COMPACT_ATOMS: atom_id res chain seq x y z
N MET A 1 -29.95 -35.81 -22.61
CA MET A 1 -29.68 -35.18 -23.91
C MET A 1 -29.96 -33.70 -23.70
N GLU A 2 -28.99 -33.00 -23.10
CA GLU A 2 -28.03 -32.13 -23.82
C GLU A 2 -28.80 -30.91 -24.37
N ASP A 3 -28.59 -29.68 -23.91
CA ASP A 3 -27.32 -28.99 -23.69
C ASP A 3 -27.51 -27.86 -22.66
N ILE A 4 -26.74 -27.88 -21.57
CA ILE A 4 -26.48 -26.68 -20.74
C ILE A 4 -25.01 -26.35 -20.93
N SER A 5 -24.70 -25.68 -22.04
CA SER A 5 -23.37 -25.12 -22.29
C SER A 5 -23.48 -23.77 -23.00
N LYS A 6 -23.53 -22.71 -22.20
CA LYS A 6 -22.93 -21.38 -22.43
C LYS A 6 -23.48 -20.40 -21.39
N VAL A 7 -23.15 -20.63 -20.12
CA VAL A 7 -22.97 -19.50 -19.20
C VAL A 7 -21.65 -18.87 -19.62
N SER A 8 -21.74 -17.77 -20.36
CA SER A 8 -20.61 -16.91 -20.67
C SER A 8 -19.94 -16.51 -19.35
N THR A 9 -18.79 -17.09 -19.08
CA THR A 9 -17.81 -16.59 -18.11
C THR A 9 -17.43 -15.17 -18.53
N SER A 10 -18.16 -14.19 -18.01
CA SER A 10 -17.67 -12.82 -17.93
C SER A 10 -16.52 -12.85 -16.93
N GLU A 11 -15.31 -12.63 -17.41
CA GLU A 11 -14.12 -12.50 -16.58
C GLU A 11 -14.39 -11.48 -15.46
N GLU A 12 -14.53 -11.99 -14.23
CA GLU A 12 -14.50 -11.16 -13.03
C GLU A 12 -13.12 -10.50 -12.98
N THR A 13 -13.06 -9.20 -13.30
CA THR A 13 -11.88 -8.38 -13.06
C THR A 13 -11.65 -8.34 -11.56
N ARG A 14 -10.86 -9.29 -11.04
CA ARG A 14 -10.53 -9.37 -9.60
C ARG A 14 -9.82 -8.07 -9.22
N TYR A 15 -10.49 -7.21 -8.47
CA TYR A 15 -9.84 -6.07 -7.82
C TYR A 15 -8.82 -6.64 -6.82
N GLN A 16 -7.54 -6.68 -7.22
CA GLN A 16 -6.45 -7.11 -6.35
C GLN A 16 -6.11 -5.97 -5.38
N LEU A 17 -6.93 -5.83 -4.33
CA LEU A 17 -6.66 -4.96 -3.19
C LEU A 17 -6.17 -5.86 -2.04
N ALA A 18 -4.96 -5.61 -1.56
CA ALA A 18 -4.40 -6.25 -0.39
C ALA A 18 -4.22 -5.21 0.72
N ILE A 19 -4.70 -5.52 1.92
CA ILE A 19 -4.61 -4.65 3.08
C ILE A 19 -3.87 -5.40 4.18
N VAL A 20 -2.84 -4.77 4.74
CA VAL A 20 -2.08 -5.27 5.88
C VAL A 20 -2.21 -4.26 7.01
N ILE A 21 -2.66 -4.72 8.18
CA ILE A 21 -2.92 -3.88 9.34
C ILE A 21 -2.10 -4.41 10.51
N TYR A 22 -1.36 -3.53 11.18
CA TYR A 22 -0.65 -3.85 12.41
C TYR A 22 -0.65 -2.63 13.35
N ALA A 23 -1.23 -2.79 14.55
CA ALA A 23 -1.38 -1.71 15.52
C ALA A 23 -1.93 -0.41 14.88
N SER A 24 -1.12 0.64 14.77
CA SER A 24 -1.47 1.92 14.16
C SER A 24 -1.10 2.06 12.67
N ASP A 25 -0.43 1.06 12.10
CA ASP A 25 0.12 1.11 10.75
C ASP A 25 -0.74 0.33 9.75
N LEU A 26 -1.16 1.00 8.69
CA LEU A 26 -1.97 0.46 7.60
C LEU A 26 -1.18 0.52 6.28
N LEU A 27 -0.96 -0.63 5.65
CA LEU A 27 -0.39 -0.75 4.32
C LEU A 27 -1.47 -1.24 3.35
N ILE A 28 -1.72 -0.46 2.30
CA ILE A 28 -2.69 -0.78 1.26
C ILE A 28 -1.94 -0.95 -0.06
N MET A 29 -2.11 -2.09 -0.71
CA MET A 29 -1.52 -2.41 -2.01
C MET A 29 -2.64 -2.69 -3.00
N GLY A 30 -2.55 -2.11 -4.19
CA GLY A 30 -3.54 -2.35 -5.22
C GLY A 30 -3.17 -1.71 -6.55
N ARG A 31 -4.05 -1.87 -7.54
CA ARG A 31 -3.85 -1.32 -8.87
C ARG A 31 -3.90 0.21 -8.84
N TRP A 32 -2.89 0.84 -9.45
CA TRP A 32 -2.86 2.28 -9.68
C TRP A 32 -4.04 2.72 -10.55
N SER A 33 -4.91 3.57 -9.97
CA SER A 33 -6.04 4.21 -10.64
C SER A 33 -6.49 5.38 -9.79
N TYR A 34 -6.71 6.53 -10.42
CA TYR A 34 -7.21 7.74 -9.75
C TYR A 34 -8.47 7.45 -8.92
N TRP A 35 -9.44 6.73 -9.49
CA TRP A 35 -10.68 6.38 -8.81
C TRP A 35 -10.48 5.40 -7.65
N ASN A 36 -9.56 4.44 -7.78
CA ASN A 36 -9.26 3.51 -6.69
C ASN A 36 -8.66 4.24 -5.49
N ILE A 37 -7.69 5.13 -5.74
CA ILE A 37 -7.01 5.88 -4.69
C ILE A 37 -7.99 6.85 -4.01
N LEU A 38 -8.83 7.55 -4.79
CA LEU A 38 -9.91 8.38 -4.25
C LEU A 38 -10.86 7.59 -3.36
N ASN A 39 -11.35 6.44 -3.83
CA ASN A 39 -12.28 5.62 -3.06
C ASN A 39 -11.66 5.14 -1.74
N LEU A 40 -10.38 4.75 -1.76
CA LEU A 40 -9.64 4.39 -0.55
C LEU A 40 -9.53 5.57 0.42
N PHE A 41 -9.23 6.77 -0.09
CA PHE A 41 -9.16 7.97 0.74
C PHE A 41 -10.51 8.31 1.37
N PHE A 42 -11.60 8.28 0.59
CA PHE A 42 -12.95 8.49 1.12
C PHE A 42 -13.35 7.45 2.15
N LEU A 43 -12.95 6.19 1.96
CA LEU A 43 -13.17 5.13 2.94
C LEU A 43 -12.42 5.42 4.24
N MET A 44 -11.15 5.82 4.17
CA MET A 44 -10.37 6.20 5.35
C MET A 44 -10.95 7.43 6.06
N GLU A 45 -11.44 8.40 5.30
CA GLU A 45 -12.09 9.60 5.83
C GLU A 45 -13.42 9.26 6.52
N SER A 46 -14.22 8.37 5.92
CA SER A 46 -15.46 7.88 6.51
C SER A 46 -15.18 7.11 7.80
N PHE A 47 -14.15 6.26 7.79
CA PHE A 47 -13.70 5.56 8.99
C PHE A 47 -13.26 6.52 10.09
N ARG A 48 -12.52 7.59 9.76
CA ARG A 48 -12.15 8.64 10.71
C ARG A 48 -13.38 9.28 11.35
N GLN A 49 -14.39 9.62 10.57
CA GLN A 49 -15.61 10.26 11.07
C GLN A 49 -16.37 9.35 12.04
N VAL A 50 -16.47 8.06 11.75
CA VAL A 50 -17.20 7.09 12.59
C VAL A 50 -16.41 6.70 13.84
N SER A 51 -15.10 6.48 13.71
CA SER A 51 -14.26 6.01 14.83
C SER A 51 -13.71 7.13 15.71
N GLY A 52 -13.70 8.38 15.23
CA GLY A 52 -12.98 9.49 15.85
C GLY A 52 -11.46 9.39 15.74
N LEU A 53 -10.91 8.35 15.10
CA LEU A 53 -9.47 8.16 14.93
C LEU A 53 -8.94 9.02 13.79
N LYS A 54 -7.98 9.89 14.09
CA LYS A 54 -7.35 10.76 13.10
C LYS A 54 -6.28 10.02 12.30
N VAL A 55 -6.53 9.81 11.01
CA VAL A 55 -5.52 9.35 10.04
C VAL A 55 -4.40 10.40 9.95
N ASN A 56 -3.15 9.97 10.12
CA ASN A 56 -2.00 10.87 10.11
C ASN A 56 -1.35 10.97 8.72
N LEU A 57 -1.92 11.82 7.86
CA LEU A 57 -1.45 12.00 6.47
C LEU A 57 0.00 12.48 6.37
N SER A 58 0.52 13.18 7.39
CA SER A 58 1.94 13.60 7.41
C SER A 58 2.94 12.45 7.61
N LYS A 59 2.45 11.31 8.13
CA LYS A 59 3.20 10.05 8.25
C LYS A 59 2.84 9.05 7.16
N SER A 60 1.72 9.23 6.47
CA SER A 60 1.34 8.41 5.33
C SER A 60 2.17 8.76 4.09
N SER A 61 2.47 7.74 3.29
CA SER A 61 3.10 7.92 1.98
C SER A 61 2.39 7.16 0.87
N LEU A 62 2.51 7.68 -0.35
CA LEU A 62 2.02 7.08 -1.58
C LEU A 62 3.22 6.71 -2.46
N ILE A 63 3.18 5.49 -2.98
CA ILE A 63 4.26 4.88 -3.75
C ILE A 63 3.68 4.36 -5.05
N GLY A 64 4.28 4.75 -6.17
CA GLY A 64 3.91 4.25 -7.50
C GLY A 64 4.90 3.20 -7.98
N ILE A 65 4.45 1.96 -8.17
CA ILE A 65 5.26 0.91 -8.77
C ILE A 65 5.12 1.00 -10.29
N ASN A 66 6.21 1.34 -10.99
CA ASN A 66 6.22 1.55 -12.44
C ASN A 66 5.24 2.65 -12.90
N ILE A 67 5.08 3.69 -12.08
CA ILE A 67 4.26 4.87 -12.37
C ILE A 67 5.19 6.08 -12.48
N PRO A 68 4.95 7.03 -13.41
CA PRO A 68 5.73 8.26 -13.47
C PRO A 68 5.72 9.00 -12.13
N ALA A 69 6.91 9.37 -11.63
CA ALA A 69 7.05 10.07 -10.35
C ALA A 69 6.21 11.36 -10.27
N ALA A 70 6.02 12.05 -11.40
CA ALA A 70 5.16 13.23 -11.48
C ALA A 70 3.69 12.91 -11.16
N ASP A 71 3.16 11.79 -11.66
CA ASP A 71 1.78 11.37 -11.40
C ASP A 71 1.60 10.97 -9.94
N VAL A 72 2.59 10.29 -9.36
CA VAL A 72 2.59 9.94 -7.94
C VAL A 72 2.64 11.18 -7.06
N GLN A 73 3.51 12.14 -7.39
CA GLN A 73 3.63 13.40 -6.67
C GLN A 73 2.35 14.23 -6.74
N ASN A 74 1.73 14.33 -7.92
CA ASN A 74 0.46 15.03 -8.09
C ASN A 74 -0.63 14.43 -7.20
N MET A 75 -0.72 13.09 -7.18
CA MET A 75 -1.67 12.37 -6.35
C MET A 75 -1.36 12.54 -4.85
N ALA A 76 -0.10 12.43 -4.45
CA ALA A 76 0.33 12.61 -3.06
C ALA A 76 0.02 14.02 -2.54
N ASN A 77 0.25 15.04 -3.37
CA ASN A 77 -0.10 16.43 -3.07
C ASN A 77 -1.61 16.61 -2.89
N PHE A 78 -2.42 16.01 -3.75
CA PHE A 78 -3.89 16.06 -3.65
C PHE A 78 -4.39 15.48 -2.31
N PHE A 79 -3.80 14.38 -1.86
CA PHE A 79 -4.15 13.73 -0.58
C PHE A 79 -3.36 14.25 0.63
N GLN A 80 -2.50 15.24 0.45
CA GLN A 80 -1.62 15.81 1.50
C GLN A 80 -0.77 14.74 2.21
N CYS A 81 -0.32 13.73 1.47
CA CYS A 81 0.60 12.70 1.95
C CYS A 81 1.96 12.80 1.26
N LYS A 82 2.94 12.03 1.73
CA LYS A 82 4.29 12.06 1.16
C LYS A 82 4.37 11.18 -0.08
N HIS A 83 5.00 11.66 -1.14
CA HIS A 83 5.50 10.77 -2.18
C HIS A 83 6.76 10.06 -1.67
N GLN A 84 6.85 8.74 -1.87
CA GLN A 84 8.02 7.96 -1.50
C GLN A 84 8.30 6.88 -2.56
N ASP A 85 9.57 6.55 -2.73
CA ASP A 85 10.02 5.45 -3.58
C ASP A 85 10.39 4.21 -2.76
N LEU A 86 10.34 3.04 -3.40
CA LEU A 86 10.86 1.81 -2.82
C LEU A 86 12.40 1.85 -2.78
N PRO A 87 13.04 1.21 -1.78
CA PRO A 87 12.41 0.48 -0.67
C PRO A 87 11.94 1.40 0.47
N ILE A 88 10.83 1.02 1.13
CA ILE A 88 10.32 1.72 2.32
C ILE A 88 10.59 0.92 3.60
N GLN A 89 10.50 1.56 4.77
CA GLN A 89 10.49 0.86 6.05
C GLN A 89 9.05 0.68 6.54
N TYR A 90 8.65 -0.56 6.80
CA TYR A 90 7.39 -0.90 7.45
C TYR A 90 7.69 -1.82 8.64
N LEU A 91 7.24 -1.43 9.83
CA LEU A 91 7.52 -2.15 11.09
C LEU A 91 9.03 -2.38 11.35
N GLY A 92 9.88 -1.48 10.85
CA GLY A 92 11.33 -1.59 10.96
C GLY A 92 11.99 -2.56 9.98
N LEU A 93 11.22 -3.15 9.05
CA LEU A 93 11.71 -4.01 7.98
C LEU A 93 11.66 -3.28 6.64
N PRO A 94 12.67 -3.47 5.77
CA PRO A 94 12.64 -2.90 4.44
C PRO A 94 11.65 -3.68 3.54
N LEU A 95 10.76 -2.96 2.86
CA LEU A 95 9.80 -3.48 1.88
C LEU A 95 10.17 -3.01 0.47
N GLY A 96 10.03 -3.90 -0.51
CA GLY A 96 10.10 -3.57 -1.93
C GLY A 96 11.51 -3.37 -2.50
N GLY A 97 12.55 -3.90 -1.85
CA GLY A 97 13.89 -4.03 -2.46
C GLY A 97 14.25 -5.48 -2.81
N LEU A 98 15.49 -5.69 -3.22
CA LEU A 98 16.01 -7.00 -3.59
C LEU A 98 16.24 -7.88 -2.35
N SER A 99 15.17 -8.55 -1.90
CA SER A 99 15.17 -9.43 -0.73
C SER A 99 16.16 -10.61 -0.82
N SER A 100 16.57 -10.96 -2.03
CA SER A 100 17.60 -11.99 -2.30
C SER A 100 19.01 -11.55 -1.93
N ARG A 101 19.27 -10.25 -1.78
CA ARG A 101 20.59 -9.73 -1.38
C ARG A 101 20.69 -9.71 0.14
N THR A 102 21.70 -10.37 0.71
CA THR A 102 21.96 -10.35 2.16
C THR A 102 22.12 -8.92 2.68
N THR A 103 22.72 -8.03 1.87
CA THR A 103 22.93 -6.62 2.22
C THR A 103 21.63 -5.83 2.43
N PHE A 104 20.53 -6.25 1.81
CA PHE A 104 19.21 -5.63 1.99
C PHE A 104 18.73 -5.75 3.44
N TRP A 105 19.09 -6.84 4.12
CA TRP A 105 18.67 -7.12 5.49
C TRP A 105 19.61 -6.55 6.55
N ASN A 106 20.77 -5.99 6.18
CA ASN A 106 21.78 -5.51 7.12
C ASN A 106 21.24 -4.48 8.11
N GLU A 107 20.41 -3.53 7.64
CA GLU A 107 19.80 -2.51 8.49
C GLU A 107 18.89 -3.13 9.57
N ALA A 108 18.05 -4.09 9.18
CA ALA A 108 17.18 -4.80 10.11
C ALA A 108 17.99 -5.64 11.12
N ILE A 109 19.03 -6.34 10.65
CA ILE A 109 19.92 -7.14 11.49
C ILE A 109 20.67 -6.26 12.49
N ASN A 110 21.21 -5.12 12.05
CA ASN A 110 21.94 -4.18 12.94
C ASN A 110 21.02 -3.63 14.03
N ARG A 111 19.76 -3.31 13.70
CA ARG A 111 18.76 -2.89 14.69
C ARG A 111 18.45 -3.97 15.72
N LEU A 112 18.38 -5.24 15.30
CA LEU A 112 18.19 -6.36 16.21
C LEU A 112 19.41 -6.56 17.11
N LYS A 113 20.62 -6.51 16.55
CA LYS A 113 21.88 -6.60 17.31
C LYS A 113 21.99 -5.49 18.35
N ASN A 114 21.60 -4.26 18.02
CA ASN A 114 21.63 -3.15 18.96
C ASN A 114 20.59 -3.24 20.08
N LYS A 115 19.58 -4.12 19.96
CA LYS A 115 18.54 -4.34 20.97
C LYS A 115 18.78 -5.59 21.83
N LEU A 116 19.67 -6.47 21.39
CA LEU A 116 20.07 -7.64 22.15
C LEU A 116 21.32 -7.27 22.97
N PRO A 117 21.32 -7.50 24.29
CA PRO A 117 22.51 -7.27 25.12
C PRO A 117 23.66 -8.23 24.77
#